data_AF-A0A8T6CQZ0-F1
#
_entry.id   AF-A0A8T6CQZ0-F1
#
_cell.length_a   1.000
_cell.length_b   1.000
_cell.length_c   1.000
_cell.angle_alpha   90.00
_cell.angle_beta   90.00
_cell.angle_gamma   90.00
#
_symmetry.space_group_name_H-M   'P 1'
#
loop_
_entity.id
_entity.type
_entity.pdbx_description
1 polymer ?
#
loop_
_entity_poly.entity_id
_entity_poly.type
_entity_poly.pdbx_seq_one_letter_code
_entity_poly.pdbx_strand_id
1 'polypeptide(L)'
;GWAGDFGEAVEGFIVGEPPVRMPFQGGKGDWEGPGITPENPMGMPGTAGGRIIGERLRQVRRLTGHESAFTREHAPGPYKVTMPAASYVVARGYKPGVTDTVYESRAAVLADAASIIRDEVVALIGEGCPYVQLDNPHYPDYIPEERRAQWAAQGVDQDRALQEDIDADNSCLRGFDRSNTLLAMHVCRGNGAYGAWHTSGGYDRIAEQLFSELEVDTFLLEYDSERAGTFAPLRFMPRGKTVVLGLVTTKAGELESQDTLLRRIDEASQYMDGADLALSPQCGFSSTLQGNPITWDDQLRKLELVVETARRAWGA
;
A
#
# COMPACT_ATOMS: atom_id res chain seq x y z
N GLY A 1 -7.21 7.55 -9.38
CA GLY A 1 -7.33 7.57 -7.90
C GLY A 1 -6.70 6.31 -7.33
N TRP A 2 -6.53 6.14 -6.02
CA TRP A 2 -5.98 4.89 -5.46
C TRP A 2 -6.91 3.69 -5.74
N ALA A 3 -6.31 2.56 -6.13
CA ALA A 3 -6.97 1.47 -6.87
C ALA A 3 -7.59 1.92 -8.21
N GLY A 4 -7.04 2.96 -8.84
CA GLY A 4 -7.53 3.53 -10.11
C GLY A 4 -7.54 2.49 -11.21
N ASP A 5 -6.43 1.78 -11.38
CA ASP A 5 -6.32 0.72 -12.37
C ASP A 5 -7.37 -0.36 -12.15
N PHE A 6 -7.61 -0.76 -10.90
CA PHE A 6 -8.69 -1.70 -10.56
C PHE A 6 -10.07 -1.11 -10.88
N GLY A 7 -10.38 0.09 -10.38
CA GLY A 7 -11.67 0.73 -10.59
C GLY A 7 -11.95 1.15 -12.02
N GLU A 8 -10.94 1.26 -12.88
CA GLU A 8 -11.09 1.53 -14.32
C GLU A 8 -11.05 0.26 -15.18
N ALA A 9 -10.59 -0.86 -14.62
CA ALA A 9 -10.52 -2.15 -15.30
C ALA A 9 -11.58 -3.16 -14.82
N VAL A 10 -12.34 -2.83 -13.77
CA VAL A 10 -13.31 -3.72 -13.12
C VAL A 10 -14.65 -3.00 -12.94
N GLU A 11 -15.70 -3.63 -13.45
CA GLU A 11 -17.09 -3.25 -13.16
C GLU A 11 -17.57 -3.87 -11.84
N GLY A 12 -18.70 -3.41 -11.32
CA GLY A 12 -19.26 -3.89 -10.04
C GLY A 12 -19.43 -2.80 -8.98
N PHE A 13 -18.90 -1.60 -9.26
CA PHE A 13 -18.97 -0.45 -8.36
C PHE A 13 -20.17 0.46 -8.68
N ILE A 14 -20.86 0.90 -7.64
CA ILE A 14 -21.88 1.95 -7.70
C ILE A 14 -21.46 3.16 -6.85
N VAL A 15 -22.07 4.31 -7.11
CA VAL A 15 -21.85 5.52 -6.30
C VAL A 15 -22.56 5.37 -4.96
N GLY A 16 -21.84 5.55 -3.85
CA GLY A 16 -22.44 5.55 -2.52
C GLY A 16 -21.46 5.95 -1.41
N GLU A 17 -21.96 6.33 -0.25
CA GLU A 17 -21.07 6.64 0.87
C GLU A 17 -20.29 5.39 1.31
N PRO A 18 -18.96 5.48 1.48
CA PRO A 18 -18.14 4.37 1.96
C PRO A 18 -18.52 4.03 3.42
N PRO A 19 -18.37 2.76 3.83
CA PRO A 19 -18.75 2.28 5.18
C PRO A 19 -17.93 2.94 6.30
N VAL A 20 -16.65 3.22 6.04
CA VAL A 20 -15.67 3.72 7.00
C VAL A 20 -15.06 4.98 6.42
N ARG A 21 -15.37 6.13 7.05
CA ARG A 21 -14.71 7.40 6.73
C ARG A 21 -13.26 7.31 7.22
N MET A 22 -12.30 7.53 6.33
CA MET A 22 -10.89 7.70 6.69
C MET A 22 -10.63 9.20 6.84
N PRO A 23 -10.67 9.76 8.06
CA PRO A 23 -10.25 11.13 8.26
C PRO A 23 -8.75 11.22 7.97
N PHE A 24 -8.41 11.98 6.93
CA PHE A 24 -7.03 12.36 6.68
C PHE A 24 -6.61 13.45 7.68
N GLN A 25 -5.39 13.35 8.21
CA GLN A 25 -4.86 14.28 9.19
C GLN A 25 -3.56 14.92 8.68
N GLY A 26 -3.32 16.17 9.08
CA GLY A 26 -2.00 16.81 9.06
C GLY A 26 -1.45 17.27 7.71
N GLY A 27 -2.28 17.36 6.66
CA GLY A 27 -1.88 18.02 5.41
C GLY A 27 -1.55 19.50 5.65
N LYS A 28 -0.38 19.97 5.18
CA LYS A 28 -0.01 21.39 5.26
C LYS A 28 -0.41 22.10 3.97
N GLY A 29 -1.54 22.81 3.99
CA GLY A 29 -1.98 23.66 2.89
C GLY A 29 -3.37 24.26 3.14
N ASP A 30 -3.49 25.58 3.01
CA ASP A 30 -4.75 26.31 3.01
C ASP A 30 -5.24 26.44 1.56
N TRP A 31 -6.11 25.56 1.08
CA TRP A 31 -6.81 25.77 -0.20
C TRP A 31 -8.33 25.60 -0.06
N GLU A 32 -9.05 26.71 -0.18
CA GLU A 32 -10.51 26.81 -0.35
C GLU A 32 -10.89 26.65 -1.83
N GLY A 33 -10.52 25.52 -2.43
CA GLY A 33 -10.84 25.27 -3.82
C GLY A 33 -12.18 24.58 -4.06
N PRO A 34 -12.78 24.74 -5.26
CA PRO A 34 -14.10 24.21 -5.54
C PRO A 34 -14.10 22.68 -5.45
N GLY A 35 -14.90 22.15 -4.52
CA GLY A 35 -15.19 20.72 -4.41
C GLY A 35 -14.43 19.97 -3.31
N ILE A 36 -13.52 20.61 -2.55
CA ILE A 36 -12.98 20.00 -1.34
C ILE A 36 -13.90 20.30 -0.17
N THR A 37 -14.47 19.25 0.41
CA THR A 37 -15.23 19.31 1.66
C THR A 37 -14.78 18.16 2.57
N PRO A 38 -15.15 18.13 3.86
CA PRO A 38 -14.96 16.93 4.68
C PRO A 38 -15.53 15.65 4.03
N GLU A 39 -16.53 15.80 3.16
CA GLU A 39 -17.19 14.75 2.38
C GLU A 39 -16.50 14.44 1.03
N ASN A 40 -15.68 15.36 0.50
CA ASN A 40 -14.86 15.17 -0.70
C ASN A 40 -13.42 15.68 -0.48
N PRO A 41 -12.64 15.04 0.40
CA PRO A 41 -11.30 15.52 0.76
C PRO A 41 -10.30 15.45 -0.41
N MET A 42 -10.68 14.84 -1.54
CA MET A 42 -9.86 14.73 -2.74
C MET A 42 -10.27 15.70 -3.86
N GLY A 43 -11.28 16.55 -3.66
CA GLY A 43 -11.66 17.62 -4.60
C GLY A 43 -11.98 17.13 -6.01
N MET A 44 -12.37 15.87 -6.16
CA MET A 44 -12.61 15.26 -7.47
C MET A 44 -14.03 15.64 -7.94
N PRO A 45 -14.18 16.23 -9.15
CA PRO A 45 -15.50 16.54 -9.68
C PRO A 45 -16.31 15.26 -9.92
N GLY A 46 -17.50 15.14 -9.34
CA GLY A 46 -18.42 14.02 -9.56
C GLY A 46 -18.29 12.82 -8.60
N THR A 47 -17.39 12.88 -7.61
CA THR A 47 -17.16 11.78 -6.64
C THR A 47 -17.65 12.12 -5.22
N ALA A 48 -18.75 12.85 -5.10
CA ALA A 48 -19.35 13.12 -3.78
C ALA A 48 -19.89 11.84 -3.09
N GLY A 49 -19.95 10.72 -3.80
CA GLY A 49 -20.06 9.38 -3.22
C GLY A 49 -18.79 8.58 -3.48
N GLY A 50 -18.32 7.84 -2.49
CA GLY A 50 -17.31 6.80 -2.70
C GLY A 50 -17.79 5.74 -3.70
N ARG A 51 -16.88 4.86 -4.12
CA ARG A 51 -17.23 3.67 -4.91
C ARG A 51 -17.47 2.51 -3.96
N ILE A 52 -18.67 1.97 -3.96
CA ILE A 52 -19.05 0.79 -3.17
C ILE A 52 -19.37 -0.38 -4.10
N ILE A 53 -19.11 -1.60 -3.66
CA ILE A 53 -19.37 -2.81 -4.44
C ILE A 53 -20.87 -3.11 -4.33
N GLY A 54 -21.59 -2.81 -5.41
CA GLY A 54 -23.05 -2.95 -5.50
C GLY A 54 -23.51 -3.96 -6.54
N GLU A 55 -22.59 -4.52 -7.31
CA GLU A 55 -22.80 -5.59 -8.29
C GLU A 55 -21.59 -6.55 -8.25
N ARG A 56 -21.69 -7.70 -8.94
CA ARG A 56 -20.56 -8.65 -8.98
C ARG A 56 -19.37 -8.03 -9.70
N LEU A 57 -18.20 -8.16 -9.10
CA LEU A 57 -16.95 -7.70 -9.68
C LEU A 57 -16.68 -8.44 -10.99
N ARG A 58 -16.42 -7.69 -12.05
CA ARG A 58 -16.13 -8.25 -13.37
C ARG A 58 -15.01 -7.48 -14.03
N GLN A 59 -13.88 -8.15 -14.23
CA GLN A 59 -12.78 -7.59 -15.00
C GLN A 59 -13.20 -7.41 -16.47
N VAL A 60 -13.01 -6.20 -17.00
CA VAL A 60 -13.32 -5.85 -18.39
C VAL A 60 -12.08 -5.62 -19.25
N ARG A 61 -10.93 -5.40 -18.62
CA ARG A 61 -9.61 -5.30 -19.26
C ARG A 61 -8.50 -5.64 -18.25
N ARG A 62 -7.27 -5.82 -18.75
CA ARG A 62 -6.07 -5.90 -17.90
C ARG A 62 -5.94 -4.65 -17.04
N LEU A 63 -5.51 -4.81 -15.80
CA LEU A 63 -5.31 -3.69 -14.87
C LEU A 63 -4.11 -2.86 -15.31
N THR A 64 -2.99 -3.53 -15.64
CA THR A 64 -1.70 -2.88 -15.92
C THR A 64 -1.23 -3.10 -17.36
N GLY A 65 -2.11 -3.61 -18.23
CA GLY A 65 -1.72 -4.08 -19.56
C GLY A 65 -1.16 -2.99 -20.49
N HIS A 66 -1.55 -1.73 -20.28
CA HIS A 66 -1.02 -0.61 -21.06
C HIS A 66 0.34 -0.15 -20.51
N GLU A 67 0.45 -0.02 -19.19
CA GLU A 67 1.63 0.50 -18.48
C GLU A 67 2.78 -0.51 -18.47
N SER A 68 2.48 -1.79 -18.21
CA SER A 68 3.50 -2.85 -18.11
C SER A 68 4.16 -3.14 -19.46
N ALA A 69 3.39 -3.14 -20.56
CA ALA A 69 3.93 -3.30 -21.90
C ALA A 69 4.86 -2.15 -22.28
N PHE A 70 4.43 -0.90 -22.06
CA PHE A 70 5.25 0.29 -22.30
C PHE A 70 6.53 0.29 -21.43
N THR A 71 6.39 -0.03 -20.14
CA THR A 71 7.52 -0.05 -19.21
C THR A 71 8.55 -1.11 -19.62
N ARG A 72 8.11 -2.30 -20.02
CA ARG A 72 9.01 -3.36 -20.50
C ARG A 72 9.80 -2.93 -21.74
N GLU A 73 9.18 -2.18 -22.65
CA GLU A 73 9.85 -1.70 -23.87
C GLU A 73 10.90 -0.62 -23.59
N HIS A 74 10.67 0.24 -22.60
CA HIS A 74 11.47 1.44 -22.38
C HIS A 74 12.35 1.42 -21.12
N ALA A 75 12.15 0.46 -20.21
CA ALA A 75 12.97 0.36 -19.01
C ALA A 75 14.41 -0.07 -19.38
N PRO A 76 15.45 0.66 -18.94
CA PRO A 76 16.84 0.31 -19.21
C PRO A 76 17.36 -0.87 -18.36
N GLY A 77 16.50 -1.45 -17.52
CA GLY A 77 16.82 -2.51 -16.57
C GLY A 77 15.56 -3.10 -15.91
N PRO A 78 15.70 -3.84 -14.80
CA PRO A 78 14.56 -4.39 -14.08
C PRO A 78 13.54 -3.30 -13.73
N TYR A 79 12.27 -3.60 -13.95
CA TYR A 79 11.16 -2.70 -13.67
C TYR A 79 10.21 -3.32 -12.65
N LYS A 80 9.45 -2.44 -11.98
CA LYS A 80 8.45 -2.82 -10.99
C LYS A 80 7.08 -2.39 -11.45
N VAL A 81 6.11 -3.28 -11.32
CA VAL A 81 4.68 -2.97 -11.48
C VAL A 81 4.00 -3.05 -10.13
N THR A 82 3.21 -2.04 -9.77
CA THR A 82 2.44 -2.00 -8.53
C THR A 82 0.94 -2.06 -8.83
N MET A 83 0.18 -2.69 -7.94
CA MET A 83 -1.28 -2.80 -8.03
C MET A 83 -1.89 -2.81 -6.63
N PRO A 84 -3.17 -2.45 -6.45
CA PRO A 84 -3.78 -2.52 -5.12
C PRO A 84 -3.87 -3.98 -4.63
N ALA A 85 -3.70 -4.18 -3.33
CA ALA A 85 -4.04 -5.45 -2.69
C ALA A 85 -5.55 -5.74 -2.76
N ALA A 86 -5.92 -7.02 -2.85
CA ALA A 86 -7.33 -7.43 -2.96
C ALA A 86 -8.11 -7.07 -1.69
N SER A 87 -7.49 -7.29 -0.52
CA SER A 87 -8.07 -6.91 0.77
C SER A 87 -8.32 -5.40 0.86
N TYR A 88 -7.42 -4.58 0.30
CA TYR A 88 -7.63 -3.13 0.25
C TYR A 88 -8.83 -2.74 -0.63
N VAL A 89 -8.99 -3.35 -1.82
CA VAL A 89 -10.15 -3.10 -2.68
C VAL A 89 -11.45 -3.36 -1.92
N VAL A 90 -11.54 -4.50 -1.23
CA VAL A 90 -12.74 -4.86 -0.46
C VAL A 90 -12.92 -3.96 0.75
N ALA A 91 -11.87 -3.64 1.49
CA ALA A 91 -11.95 -2.73 2.63
C ALA A 91 -12.51 -1.35 2.26
N ARG A 92 -12.26 -0.89 1.04
CA ARG A 92 -12.77 0.39 0.53
C ARG A 92 -14.14 0.29 -0.14
N GLY A 93 -14.46 -0.86 -0.71
CA GLY A 93 -15.67 -1.07 -1.50
C GLY A 93 -16.82 -1.76 -0.77
N TYR A 94 -16.56 -2.63 0.19
CA TYR A 94 -17.58 -3.42 0.88
C TYR A 94 -18.48 -2.53 1.72
N LYS A 95 -19.81 -2.61 1.54
CA LYS A 95 -20.77 -1.87 2.35
C LYS A 95 -21.85 -2.81 2.87
N PRO A 96 -21.97 -2.98 4.20
CA PRO A 96 -23.05 -3.74 4.80
C PRO A 96 -24.43 -3.30 4.29
N GLY A 97 -25.29 -4.26 3.98
CA GLY A 97 -26.64 -4.03 3.44
C GLY A 97 -26.69 -3.60 1.96
N VAL A 98 -25.55 -3.36 1.32
CA VAL A 98 -25.47 -3.17 -0.14
C VAL A 98 -24.71 -4.34 -0.76
N THR A 99 -23.44 -4.53 -0.39
CA THR A 99 -22.62 -5.62 -0.93
C THR A 99 -23.17 -6.99 -0.54
N ASP A 100 -23.78 -7.10 0.64
CA ASP A 100 -24.44 -8.34 1.12
C ASP A 100 -25.66 -8.74 0.27
N THR A 101 -26.19 -7.84 -0.55
CA THR A 101 -27.29 -8.18 -1.48
C THR A 101 -26.79 -8.88 -2.75
N VAL A 102 -25.48 -8.85 -2.98
CA VAL A 102 -24.80 -9.39 -4.16
C VAL A 102 -23.91 -10.58 -3.80
N TYR A 103 -23.23 -10.47 -2.66
CA TYR A 103 -22.29 -11.44 -2.13
C TYR A 103 -22.83 -12.05 -0.84
N GLU A 104 -22.69 -13.37 -0.70
CA GLU A 104 -23.14 -14.09 0.49
C GLU A 104 -22.33 -13.76 1.76
N SER A 105 -21.11 -13.24 1.58
CA SER A 105 -20.21 -12.87 2.68
C SER A 105 -19.09 -11.92 2.21
N ARG A 106 -18.42 -11.28 3.17
CA ARG A 106 -17.17 -10.54 2.94
C ARG A 106 -16.09 -11.43 2.29
N ALA A 107 -15.98 -12.69 2.72
CA ALA A 107 -15.04 -13.65 2.15
C ALA A 107 -15.33 -13.92 0.66
N ALA A 108 -16.60 -13.96 0.25
CA ALA A 108 -16.96 -14.17 -1.15
C ALA A 108 -16.54 -12.99 -2.05
N VAL A 109 -16.70 -11.75 -1.59
CA VAL A 109 -16.22 -10.57 -2.37
C VAL A 109 -14.69 -10.47 -2.36
N LEU A 110 -14.02 -10.87 -1.26
CA LEU A 110 -12.56 -11.01 -1.21
C LEU A 110 -12.06 -12.02 -2.24
N ALA A 111 -12.70 -13.18 -2.35
CA ALA A 111 -12.33 -14.20 -3.33
C ALA A 111 -12.43 -13.69 -4.78
N ASP A 112 -13.51 -12.98 -5.13
CA ASP A 112 -13.67 -12.40 -6.46
C ASP A 112 -12.60 -11.33 -6.73
N ALA A 113 -12.36 -10.41 -5.79
CA ALA A 113 -11.32 -9.39 -5.93
C ALA A 113 -9.93 -10.01 -6.06
N ALA A 114 -9.63 -11.03 -5.24
CA ALA A 114 -8.36 -11.74 -5.27
C ALA A 114 -8.15 -12.52 -6.56
N SER A 115 -9.20 -13.12 -7.14
CA SER A 115 -9.10 -13.77 -8.45
C SER A 115 -8.68 -12.79 -9.54
N ILE A 116 -9.27 -11.59 -9.56
CA ILE A 116 -8.92 -10.56 -10.56
C ILE A 116 -7.47 -10.09 -10.40
N ILE A 117 -7.03 -9.85 -9.16
CA ILE A 117 -5.63 -9.48 -8.88
C ILE A 117 -4.70 -10.64 -9.27
N ARG A 118 -5.04 -11.88 -8.94
CA ARG A 118 -4.27 -13.07 -9.31
C ARG A 118 -4.11 -13.19 -10.82
N ASP A 119 -5.17 -12.98 -11.60
CA ASP A 119 -5.10 -13.02 -13.06
C ASP A 119 -4.13 -11.98 -13.63
N GLU A 120 -4.06 -10.79 -13.03
CA GLU A 120 -3.07 -9.78 -13.38
C GLU A 120 -1.63 -10.21 -13.00
N VAL A 121 -1.44 -10.80 -11.81
CA VAL A 121 -0.14 -11.34 -11.36
C VAL A 121 0.34 -12.46 -12.30
N VAL A 122 -0.55 -13.41 -12.66
CA VAL A 122 -0.27 -14.48 -13.63
C VAL A 122 0.26 -13.88 -14.93
N ALA A 123 -0.43 -12.84 -15.42
CA ALA A 123 -0.08 -12.25 -16.69
C ALA A 123 1.23 -11.47 -16.64
N LEU A 124 1.48 -10.69 -15.57
CA LEU A 124 2.77 -10.00 -15.37
C LEU A 124 3.95 -10.97 -15.27
N ILE A 125 3.79 -12.08 -14.56
CA ILE A 125 4.82 -13.13 -14.48
C ILE A 125 5.03 -13.77 -15.86
N GLY A 126 3.94 -14.10 -16.56
CA GLY A 126 4.02 -14.64 -17.93
C GLY A 126 4.68 -13.68 -18.93
N GLU A 127 4.63 -12.38 -18.66
CA GLU A 127 5.28 -11.31 -19.41
C GLU A 127 6.75 -11.07 -19.02
N GLY A 128 7.26 -11.80 -18.02
CA GLY A 128 8.63 -11.67 -17.53
C GLY A 128 8.86 -10.44 -16.64
N CYS A 129 7.81 -9.92 -15.99
CA CYS A 129 7.96 -8.82 -15.04
C CYS A 129 8.84 -9.27 -13.85
N PRO A 130 9.96 -8.59 -13.57
CA PRO A 130 10.89 -9.06 -12.55
C PRO A 130 10.46 -8.68 -11.13
N TYR A 131 9.51 -7.76 -10.97
CA TYR A 131 9.05 -7.28 -9.67
C TYR A 131 7.57 -6.89 -9.71
N VAL A 132 6.74 -7.61 -8.97
CA VAL A 132 5.31 -7.31 -8.80
C VAL A 132 5.03 -6.95 -7.33
N GLN A 133 4.36 -5.82 -7.10
CA GLN A 133 4.07 -5.32 -5.76
C GLN A 133 2.57 -5.13 -5.54
N LEU A 134 2.05 -5.66 -4.44
CA LEU A 134 0.73 -5.28 -3.93
C LEU A 134 0.88 -4.10 -2.96
N ASP A 135 0.12 -3.04 -3.17
CA ASP A 135 0.06 -1.87 -2.30
C ASP A 135 -1.17 -1.98 -1.38
N ASN A 136 -0.93 -2.04 -0.08
CA ASN A 136 -1.97 -2.23 0.91
C ASN A 136 -1.93 -1.18 2.03
N PRO A 137 -2.70 -0.09 1.88
CA PRO A 137 -2.89 0.86 2.96
C PRO A 137 -3.96 0.44 3.97
N HIS A 138 -4.57 -0.74 3.83
CA HIS A 138 -5.55 -1.24 4.79
C HIS A 138 -4.89 -1.84 6.03
N TYR A 139 -3.78 -2.58 5.91
CA TYR A 139 -3.19 -3.26 7.07
C TYR A 139 -2.90 -2.33 8.27
N PRO A 140 -2.44 -1.07 8.10
CA PRO A 140 -2.26 -0.18 9.25
C PRO A 140 -3.55 0.22 9.97
N ASP A 141 -4.73 -0.03 9.41
CA ASP A 141 -6.01 0.25 10.03
C ASP A 141 -6.26 -0.63 11.26
N TYR A 142 -5.62 -1.79 11.35
CA TYR A 142 -5.70 -2.69 12.51
C TYR A 142 -4.90 -2.17 13.74
N ILE A 143 -4.12 -1.08 13.58
CA ILE A 143 -3.18 -0.59 14.60
C ILE A 143 -3.79 0.44 15.58
N PRO A 144 -4.56 1.46 15.17
CA PRO A 144 -5.07 2.46 16.11
C PRO A 144 -6.22 1.91 16.97
N GLU A 145 -6.16 2.13 18.28
CA GLU A 145 -7.18 1.64 19.21
C GLU A 145 -8.57 2.21 18.91
N GLU A 146 -8.66 3.48 18.51
CA GLU A 146 -9.94 4.11 18.20
C GLU A 146 -10.62 3.45 17.00
N ARG A 147 -9.83 3.06 15.98
CA ARG A 147 -10.35 2.38 14.81
C ARG A 147 -10.82 0.97 15.15
N ARG A 148 -10.05 0.27 16.00
CA ARG A 148 -10.47 -1.02 16.54
C ARG A 148 -11.76 -0.90 17.34
N ALA A 149 -11.91 0.11 18.20
CA ALA A 149 -13.14 0.31 18.96
C ALA A 149 -14.35 0.54 18.04
N GLN A 150 -14.17 1.27 16.93
CA GLN A 150 -15.24 1.49 15.93
C GLN A 150 -15.67 0.18 15.25
N TRP A 151 -14.73 -0.66 14.83
CA TRP A 151 -15.04 -1.96 14.21
C TRP A 151 -15.70 -2.92 15.20
N ALA A 152 -15.22 -2.96 16.45
CA ALA A 152 -15.84 -3.75 17.51
C ALA A 152 -17.29 -3.31 17.79
N ALA A 153 -17.57 -2.00 17.79
CA ALA A 153 -18.92 -1.46 17.94
C ALA A 153 -19.87 -1.85 16.79
N GLN A 154 -19.31 -2.20 15.62
CA GLN A 154 -20.04 -2.71 14.46
C GLN A 154 -20.12 -4.25 14.44
N GLY A 155 -19.60 -4.93 15.47
CA GLY A 155 -19.60 -6.38 15.57
C GLY A 155 -18.55 -7.08 14.70
N VAL A 156 -17.55 -6.35 14.21
CA VAL A 156 -16.46 -6.91 13.38
C VAL A 156 -15.40 -7.52 14.30
N ASP A 157 -15.16 -8.82 14.12
CA ASP A 157 -14.00 -9.52 14.67
C ASP A 157 -12.76 -9.19 13.83
N GLN A 158 -11.81 -8.51 14.45
CA GLN A 158 -10.67 -7.90 13.75
C GLN A 158 -9.53 -8.87 13.53
N ASP A 159 -9.34 -9.82 14.44
CA ASP A 159 -8.32 -10.86 14.26
C ASP A 159 -8.74 -11.79 13.13
N ARG A 160 -10.05 -12.11 13.07
CA ARG A 160 -10.62 -12.82 11.93
C ARG A 160 -10.53 -12.00 10.63
N ALA A 161 -10.87 -10.71 10.66
CA ALA A 161 -10.79 -9.87 9.46
C ALA A 161 -9.36 -9.74 8.93
N LEU A 162 -8.36 -9.59 9.82
CA LEU A 162 -6.95 -9.57 9.47
C LEU A 162 -6.52 -10.89 8.82
N GLN A 163 -6.95 -12.03 9.37
CA GLN A 163 -6.67 -13.33 8.77
C GLN A 163 -7.29 -13.45 7.37
N GLU A 164 -8.57 -13.08 7.21
CA GLU A 164 -9.25 -13.11 5.91
C GLU A 164 -8.54 -12.24 4.86
N ASP A 165 -7.99 -11.10 5.27
CA ASP A 165 -7.24 -10.20 4.39
C ASP A 165 -5.88 -10.77 3.97
N ILE A 166 -5.15 -11.35 4.94
CA ILE A 166 -3.89 -12.05 4.67
C ILE A 166 -4.13 -13.23 3.73
N ASP A 167 -5.16 -14.04 3.97
CA ASP A 167 -5.51 -15.19 3.12
C ASP A 167 -5.88 -14.76 1.70
N ALA A 168 -6.65 -13.68 1.55
CA ALA A 168 -7.03 -13.14 0.25
C ALA A 168 -5.81 -12.63 -0.53
N ASP A 169 -4.94 -11.83 0.09
CA ASP A 169 -3.73 -11.31 -0.56
C ASP A 169 -2.73 -12.44 -0.86
N ASN A 170 -2.58 -13.43 0.03
CA ASN A 170 -1.78 -14.63 -0.23
C ASN A 170 -2.34 -15.43 -1.41
N SER A 171 -3.66 -15.55 -1.54
CA SER A 171 -4.27 -16.24 -2.67
C SER A 171 -3.95 -15.57 -4.01
N CYS A 172 -3.62 -14.27 -4.01
CA CYS A 172 -3.14 -13.56 -5.20
C CYS A 172 -1.72 -13.95 -5.61
N LEU A 173 -0.90 -14.44 -4.67
CA LEU A 173 0.56 -14.55 -4.79
C LEU A 173 1.09 -16.00 -4.63
N ARG A 174 0.28 -16.89 -4.07
CA ARG A 174 0.67 -18.26 -3.74
C ARG A 174 0.87 -19.12 -4.99
N GLY A 175 1.93 -19.93 -4.95
CA GLY A 175 2.20 -20.97 -5.96
C GLY A 175 2.93 -20.49 -7.21
N PHE A 176 3.44 -19.26 -7.24
CA PHE A 176 4.30 -18.79 -8.32
C PHE A 176 5.77 -19.12 -8.09
N ASP A 177 6.47 -19.45 -9.17
CA ASP A 177 7.93 -19.55 -9.18
C ASP A 177 8.55 -18.17 -8.93
N ARG A 178 9.45 -18.10 -7.95
CA ARG A 178 10.13 -16.87 -7.50
C ARG A 178 11.55 -16.74 -8.08
N SER A 179 11.94 -17.62 -9.01
CA SER A 179 13.28 -17.62 -9.59
C SER A 179 13.61 -16.36 -10.40
N ASN A 180 12.62 -15.78 -11.09
CA ASN A 180 12.78 -14.63 -11.97
C ASN A 180 11.88 -13.43 -11.63
N THR A 181 10.97 -13.59 -10.67
CA THR A 181 10.04 -12.54 -10.25
C THR A 181 10.00 -12.45 -8.74
N LEU A 182 10.24 -11.24 -8.24
CA LEU A 182 10.06 -10.88 -6.84
C LEU A 182 8.60 -10.45 -6.62
N LEU A 183 7.93 -10.98 -5.59
CA LEU A 183 6.63 -10.48 -5.15
C LEU A 183 6.78 -9.73 -3.83
N ALA A 184 6.20 -8.54 -3.77
CA ALA A 184 6.32 -7.66 -2.62
C ALA A 184 4.98 -7.16 -2.09
N MET A 185 4.97 -6.77 -0.82
CA MET A 185 3.87 -6.06 -0.18
C MET A 185 4.36 -4.70 0.33
N HIS A 186 3.73 -3.61 -0.10
CA HIS A 186 3.91 -2.30 0.52
C HIS A 186 2.80 -2.06 1.54
N VAL A 187 3.20 -1.92 2.81
CA VAL A 187 2.28 -1.61 3.91
C VAL A 187 2.26 -0.09 4.10
N CYS A 188 1.28 0.56 3.48
CA CYS A 188 1.20 2.01 3.35
C CYS A 188 0.40 2.64 4.51
N ARG A 189 0.84 3.77 5.08
CA ARG A 189 0.08 4.48 6.15
C ARG A 189 -0.73 5.66 5.63
N GLY A 190 -0.85 5.73 4.31
CA GLY A 190 -1.55 6.76 3.59
C GLY A 190 -0.63 7.92 3.20
N ASN A 191 -0.82 8.36 1.97
CA ASN A 191 -0.19 9.55 1.41
C ASN A 191 -1.27 10.41 0.72
N GLY A 192 -2.18 10.96 1.52
CA GLY A 192 -3.23 11.86 1.06
C GLY A 192 -2.70 13.23 0.65
N ALA A 193 -3.58 14.07 0.10
CA ALA A 193 -3.24 15.41 -0.35
C ALA A 193 -2.43 16.19 0.70
N TYR A 194 -1.40 16.92 0.25
CA TYR A 194 -0.50 17.71 1.11
C TYR A 194 0.25 16.90 2.17
N GLY A 195 0.45 15.60 1.93
CA GLY A 195 1.12 14.70 2.86
C GLY A 195 0.24 14.19 4.00
N ALA A 196 -1.08 14.30 3.86
CA ALA A 196 -1.99 13.80 4.87
C ALA A 196 -1.89 12.28 5.04
N TRP A 197 -2.20 11.77 6.24
CA TRP A 197 -2.16 10.34 6.56
C TRP A 197 -3.47 9.90 7.22
N HIS A 198 -3.71 8.59 7.31
CA HIS A 198 -4.93 8.07 7.97
C HIS A 198 -4.66 7.12 9.16
N THR A 199 -3.42 6.66 9.38
CA THR A 199 -3.07 5.76 10.52
C THR A 199 -1.74 6.12 11.16
N SER A 200 -1.62 5.93 12.47
CA SER A 200 -0.41 6.12 13.30
C SER A 200 -0.17 4.91 14.22
N GLY A 201 1.05 4.77 14.75
CA GLY A 201 1.42 3.70 15.69
C GLY A 201 2.33 2.63 15.08
N GLY A 202 3.17 2.01 15.90
CA GLY A 202 4.09 0.94 15.47
C GLY A 202 3.38 -0.32 14.96
N TYR A 203 4.07 -1.13 14.16
CA TYR A 203 3.52 -2.37 13.61
C TYR A 203 3.27 -3.47 14.66
N ASP A 204 3.66 -3.27 15.92
CA ASP A 204 3.66 -4.27 17.00
C ASP A 204 2.38 -5.12 17.09
N ARG A 205 1.20 -4.51 16.87
CA ARG A 205 -0.10 -5.21 16.97
C ARG A 205 -0.32 -6.27 15.90
N ILE A 206 0.20 -6.05 14.70
CA ILE A 206 -0.06 -6.92 13.54
C ILE A 206 1.20 -7.63 13.05
N ALA A 207 2.39 -7.20 13.48
CA ALA A 207 3.66 -7.64 12.91
C ALA A 207 3.90 -9.14 13.00
N GLU A 208 3.59 -9.78 14.12
CA GLU A 208 3.82 -11.22 14.27
C GLU A 208 3.02 -12.02 13.23
N GLN A 209 1.71 -11.79 13.17
CA GLN A 209 0.82 -12.44 12.21
C GLN A 209 1.17 -12.02 10.77
N LEU A 210 1.24 -10.73 10.50
CA LEU A 210 1.43 -10.18 9.15
C LEU A 210 2.77 -10.61 8.53
N PHE A 211 3.88 -10.51 9.27
CA PHE A 211 5.20 -10.82 8.73
C PHE A 211 5.45 -12.32 8.58
N SER A 212 4.87 -13.14 9.46
CA SER A 212 5.02 -14.59 9.40
C SER A 212 4.11 -15.24 8.34
N GLU A 213 2.93 -14.68 8.10
CA GLU A 213 1.93 -15.32 7.25
C GLU A 213 1.86 -14.78 5.82
N LEU A 214 2.25 -13.53 5.53
CA LEU A 214 2.25 -13.05 4.15
C LEU A 214 3.35 -13.71 3.31
N GLU A 215 2.95 -14.30 2.19
CA GLU A 215 3.77 -15.10 1.26
C GLU A 215 4.46 -14.23 0.19
N VAL A 216 5.10 -13.16 0.66
CA VAL A 216 5.93 -12.24 -0.13
C VAL A 216 7.42 -12.43 0.13
N ASP A 217 8.22 -12.06 -0.86
CA ASP A 217 9.68 -12.05 -0.78
C ASP A 217 10.17 -10.75 -0.13
N THR A 218 9.45 -9.64 -0.33
CA THR A 218 9.84 -8.30 0.16
C THR A 218 8.68 -7.55 0.83
N PHE A 219 8.98 -6.90 1.95
CA PHE A 219 8.11 -5.91 2.56
C PHE A 219 8.65 -4.50 2.36
N LEU A 220 7.79 -3.54 2.01
CA LEU A 220 8.12 -2.11 2.01
C LEU A 220 7.34 -1.43 3.13
N LEU A 221 8.07 -0.98 4.15
CA LEU A 221 7.49 -0.49 5.40
C LEU A 221 7.85 0.98 5.65
N GLU A 222 6.84 1.80 5.94
CA GLU A 222 7.00 3.22 6.27
C GLU A 222 7.59 3.44 7.66
N TYR A 223 8.69 4.20 7.76
CA TYR A 223 9.43 4.52 8.99
C TYR A 223 10.00 5.96 9.02
N ASP A 224 9.49 6.88 8.20
CA ASP A 224 10.04 8.24 8.02
C ASP A 224 9.94 9.16 9.26
N SER A 225 9.10 8.81 10.22
CA SER A 225 8.73 9.66 11.34
C SER A 225 8.58 8.84 12.62
N GLU A 226 8.75 9.47 13.78
CA GLU A 226 8.58 8.82 15.10
C GLU A 226 7.18 8.18 15.25
N ARG A 227 6.18 8.74 14.54
CA ARG A 227 4.81 8.24 14.48
C ARG A 227 4.69 6.84 13.89
N ALA A 228 5.65 6.41 13.07
CA ALA A 228 5.69 5.08 12.47
C ALA A 228 6.13 3.98 13.46
N GLY A 229 6.53 4.37 14.68
CA GLY A 229 6.97 3.46 15.73
C GLY A 229 8.45 3.12 15.64
N THR A 230 8.84 2.01 16.26
CA THR A 230 10.23 1.52 16.33
C THR A 230 10.46 0.35 15.37
N PHE A 231 11.71 -0.06 15.19
CA PHE A 231 12.07 -1.27 14.44
C PHE A 231 11.86 -2.58 15.21
N ALA A 232 11.45 -2.51 16.49
CA ALA A 232 11.24 -3.70 17.32
C ALA A 232 10.31 -4.77 16.72
N PRO A 233 9.28 -4.44 15.91
CA PRO A 233 8.45 -5.44 15.24
C PRO A 233 9.20 -6.32 14.23
N LEU A 234 10.35 -5.87 13.70
CA LEU A 234 11.16 -6.66 12.76
C LEU A 234 11.69 -7.96 13.37
N ARG A 235 11.69 -8.10 14.71
CA ARG A 235 12.02 -9.35 15.40
C ARG A 235 11.14 -10.53 14.99
N PHE A 236 9.95 -10.27 14.46
CA PHE A 236 9.01 -11.29 13.98
C PHE A 236 9.22 -11.64 12.50
N MET A 237 10.09 -10.94 11.78
CA MET A 237 10.34 -11.19 10.36
C MET A 237 11.02 -12.55 10.16
N PRO A 238 10.43 -13.46 9.37
CA PRO A 238 11.09 -14.71 9.01
C PRO A 238 12.40 -14.46 8.23
N ARG A 239 13.36 -15.38 8.37
CA ARG A 239 14.60 -15.34 7.56
C ARG A 239 14.28 -15.52 6.08
N GLY A 240 15.10 -14.91 5.22
CA GLY A 240 14.98 -15.02 3.77
C GLY A 240 13.96 -14.07 3.16
N LYS A 241 13.41 -13.13 3.93
CA LYS A 241 12.59 -12.02 3.44
C LYS A 241 13.40 -10.73 3.49
N THR A 242 13.21 -9.88 2.49
CA THR A 242 13.83 -8.54 2.46
C THR A 242 12.89 -7.50 3.06
N VAL A 243 13.42 -6.55 3.82
CA VAL A 243 12.68 -5.37 4.31
C VAL A 243 13.29 -4.10 3.72
N VAL A 244 12.48 -3.40 2.92
CA VAL A 244 12.78 -2.06 2.45
C VAL A 244 12.32 -1.05 3.49
N LEU A 245 13.27 -0.34 4.07
CA LEU A 245 13.07 0.70 5.06
C LEU A 245 12.69 2.01 4.36
N GLY A 246 11.42 2.40 4.49
CA GLY A 246 10.90 3.65 3.99
C GLY A 246 11.28 4.83 4.91
N LEU A 247 12.53 5.28 4.83
CA LEU A 247 13.10 6.29 5.75
C LEU A 247 13.11 7.72 5.19
N VAL A 248 13.02 7.87 3.86
CA VAL A 248 13.03 9.19 3.20
C VAL A 248 11.59 9.67 3.00
N THR A 249 11.22 10.81 3.58
CA THR A 249 9.85 11.31 3.50
C THR A 249 9.54 11.83 2.10
N THR A 250 8.37 11.47 1.58
CA THR A 250 7.81 12.03 0.34
C THR A 250 6.87 13.21 0.59
N LYS A 251 6.74 13.64 1.86
CA LYS A 251 5.73 14.61 2.33
C LYS A 251 6.29 16.00 2.64
N ALA A 252 7.61 16.18 2.55
CA ALA A 252 8.29 17.45 2.75
C ALA A 252 9.51 17.52 1.83
N GLY A 253 9.82 18.69 1.29
CA GLY A 253 10.97 18.88 0.39
C GLY A 253 12.33 18.89 1.09
N GLU A 254 12.37 19.03 2.42
CA GLU A 254 13.60 18.98 3.20
C GLU A 254 14.28 17.61 3.06
N LEU A 255 15.60 17.62 2.81
CA LEU A 255 16.40 16.41 2.69
C LEU A 255 16.77 15.89 4.07
N GLU A 256 16.63 14.58 4.25
CA GLU A 256 17.09 13.88 5.43
C GLU A 256 18.62 13.88 5.50
N SER A 257 19.16 13.92 6.72
CA SER A 257 20.59 13.74 6.95
C SER A 257 21.00 12.31 6.64
N GLN A 258 21.99 12.13 5.76
CA GLN A 258 22.54 10.82 5.44
C GLN A 258 23.08 10.08 6.66
N ASP A 259 23.74 10.78 7.60
CA ASP A 259 24.20 10.19 8.86
C ASP A 259 23.03 9.67 9.72
N THR A 260 21.90 10.38 9.69
CA THR A 260 20.68 9.93 10.37
C THR A 260 20.09 8.69 9.69
N LEU A 261 20.07 8.64 8.36
CA LEU A 261 19.61 7.46 7.62
C LEU A 261 20.49 6.24 7.91
N LEU A 262 21.81 6.39 7.91
CA LEU A 262 22.75 5.29 8.22
C LEU A 262 22.54 4.77 9.65
N ARG A 263 22.42 5.66 10.64
CA ARG A 263 22.12 5.25 12.02
C ARG A 263 20.79 4.49 12.13
N ARG A 264 19.76 4.93 11.41
CA ARG A 264 18.45 4.23 11.38
C ARG A 264 18.54 2.85 10.72
N ILE A 265 19.39 2.68 9.70
CA ILE A 265 19.69 1.37 9.10
C ILE A 265 20.41 0.47 10.13
N ASP A 266 21.39 1.00 10.87
CA ASP A 266 22.09 0.28 11.94
C ASP A 266 21.18 -0.13 13.10
N GLU A 267 20.18 0.70 13.43
CA GLU A 267 19.16 0.37 14.42
C GLU A 267 18.27 -0.79 13.95
N ALA A 268 17.87 -0.81 12.66
CA ALA A 268 17.08 -1.88 12.09
C ALA A 268 17.87 -3.20 12.01
N SER A 269 19.17 -3.14 11.75
CA SER A 269 20.05 -4.32 11.68
C SER A 269 20.25 -5.03 13.02
N GLN A 270 19.82 -4.43 14.14
CA GLN A 270 19.76 -5.12 15.43
C GLN A 270 18.67 -6.21 15.49
N TYR A 271 17.70 -6.19 14.57
CA TYR A 271 16.55 -7.10 14.57
C TYR A 271 16.57 -8.14 13.44
N MET A 272 17.24 -7.85 12.33
CA MET A 272 17.40 -8.75 11.19
C MET A 272 18.72 -8.50 10.46
N ASP A 273 19.15 -9.43 9.60
CA ASP A 273 20.42 -9.31 8.89
C ASP A 273 20.44 -8.05 8.03
N GLY A 274 21.53 -7.27 8.10
CA GLY A 274 21.69 -6.06 7.30
C GLY A 274 21.72 -6.35 5.79
N ALA A 275 22.09 -7.57 5.37
CA ALA A 275 22.02 -8.00 3.98
C ALA A 275 20.56 -8.17 3.47
N ASP A 276 19.61 -8.36 4.37
CA ASP A 276 18.18 -8.48 4.08
C ASP A 276 17.46 -7.12 4.19
N LEU A 277 18.20 -6.01 4.37
CA LEU A 277 17.66 -4.65 4.44
C LEU A 277 17.92 -3.88 3.15
N ALA A 278 17.00 -2.97 2.81
CA ALA A 278 17.14 -2.02 1.72
C ALA A 278 16.57 -0.64 2.13
N LEU A 279 16.82 0.40 1.33
CA LEU A 279 16.36 1.77 1.59
C LEU A 279 15.44 2.26 0.47
N SER A 280 14.36 2.94 0.83
CA SER A 280 13.50 3.66 -0.11
C SER A 280 12.94 4.95 0.48
N PRO A 281 12.28 5.78 -0.34
CA PRO A 281 11.27 6.69 0.17
C PRO A 281 10.19 5.93 0.93
N GLN A 282 9.48 6.62 1.83
CA GLN A 282 8.46 5.98 2.66
C GLN A 282 7.28 5.43 1.85
N CYS A 283 6.87 6.17 0.82
CA CYS A 283 5.72 5.86 -0.02
C CYS A 283 6.00 6.43 -1.42
N GLY A 284 5.00 6.41 -2.31
CA GLY A 284 5.08 7.09 -3.61
C GLY A 284 5.17 8.61 -3.50
N PHE A 285 5.65 9.24 -4.58
CA PHE A 285 5.72 10.71 -4.72
C PHE A 285 4.45 11.34 -5.30
N SER A 286 3.51 10.54 -5.78
CA SER A 286 2.22 11.00 -6.32
C SER A 286 1.13 10.04 -5.90
N SER A 287 0.34 10.44 -4.90
CA SER A 287 -0.70 9.59 -4.35
C SER A 287 -2.10 10.18 -4.50
N THR A 288 -2.22 11.42 -5.00
CA THR A 288 -3.47 11.99 -5.50
C THR A 288 -3.18 12.78 -6.78
N LEU A 289 -4.24 13.15 -7.53
CA LEU A 289 -4.12 14.02 -8.71
C LEU A 289 -3.43 15.36 -8.37
N GLN A 290 -3.53 15.77 -7.10
CA GLN A 290 -2.94 16.99 -6.54
C GLN A 290 -1.45 16.82 -6.14
N GLY A 291 -0.93 15.59 -6.10
CA GLY A 291 0.46 15.30 -5.77
C GLY A 291 0.82 15.53 -4.30
N ASN A 292 2.11 15.36 -4.00
CA ASN A 292 2.70 15.68 -2.69
C ASN A 292 3.21 17.13 -2.68
N PRO A 293 3.39 17.77 -1.50
CA PRO A 293 3.90 19.13 -1.39
C PRO A 293 5.43 19.17 -1.55
N ILE A 294 5.94 18.59 -2.64
CA ILE A 294 7.35 18.56 -2.99
C ILE A 294 7.52 19.01 -4.44
N THR A 295 8.64 19.66 -4.73
CA THR A 295 8.97 20.02 -6.11
C THR A 295 9.57 18.83 -6.86
N TRP A 296 9.60 18.92 -8.20
CA TRP A 296 10.32 17.95 -9.04
C TRP A 296 11.80 17.85 -8.64
N ASP A 297 12.44 18.99 -8.36
CA ASP A 297 13.84 19.03 -7.95
C ASP A 297 14.05 18.37 -6.57
N ASP A 298 13.11 18.55 -5.63
CA ASP A 298 13.15 17.85 -4.34
C ASP A 298 13.01 16.34 -4.51
N GLN A 299 12.11 15.90 -5.40
CA GLN A 299 11.93 14.49 -5.70
C GLN A 299 13.22 13.87 -6.26
N LEU A 300 13.87 14.54 -7.22
CA LEU A 300 15.14 14.06 -7.78
C LEU A 300 16.23 13.97 -6.70
N ARG A 301 16.40 15.04 -5.90
CA ARG A 301 17.42 15.05 -4.83
C ARG A 301 17.16 13.98 -3.76
N LYS A 302 15.89 13.65 -3.48
CA LYS A 302 15.54 12.55 -2.56
C LYS A 302 15.88 11.19 -3.16
N LEU A 303 15.68 10.99 -4.45
CA LEU A 303 16.09 9.75 -5.13
C LEU A 303 17.62 9.61 -5.15
N GLU A 304 18.34 10.70 -5.41
CA GLU A 304 19.81 10.75 -5.31
C GLU A 304 20.28 10.39 -3.89
N LEU A 305 19.66 10.99 -2.86
CA LEU A 305 19.96 10.69 -1.46
C LEU A 305 19.76 9.21 -1.12
N VAL A 306 18.69 8.58 -1.61
CA VAL A 306 18.44 7.14 -1.42
C VAL A 306 19.58 6.32 -2.03
N VAL A 307 19.94 6.60 -3.28
CA VAL A 307 21.02 5.88 -3.99
C VAL A 307 22.36 6.05 -3.27
N GLU A 308 22.75 7.29 -2.97
CA GLU A 308 24.03 7.57 -2.30
C GLU A 308 24.12 6.93 -0.92
N THR A 309 23.03 6.98 -0.15
CA THR A 309 22.98 6.37 1.18
C THR A 309 23.06 4.85 1.09
N ALA A 310 22.36 4.23 0.14
CA ALA A 310 22.43 2.79 -0.08
C ALA A 310 23.86 2.35 -0.46
N ARG A 311 24.55 3.09 -1.33
CA ARG A 311 25.96 2.80 -1.65
C ARG A 311 26.87 2.87 -0.43
N ARG A 312 26.65 3.82 0.48
CA ARG A 312 27.43 3.92 1.72
C ARG A 312 27.13 2.79 2.71
N ALA A 313 25.87 2.39 2.84
CA ALA A 313 25.45 1.34 3.75
C ALA A 313 25.92 -0.06 3.30
N TRP A 314 25.85 -0.35 1.99
CA TRP A 314 26.07 -1.71 1.45
C TRP A 314 27.26 -1.85 0.50
N GLY A 315 27.96 -0.76 0.14
CA GLY A 315 29.15 -0.80 -0.71
C GLY A 315 28.90 -1.11 -2.20
N ALA A 316 27.68 -0.84 -2.68
CA ALA A 316 27.25 -1.08 -4.06
C ALA A 316 27.72 -0.03 -5.07
#